data_AF-A0A2E2XJK5-F1
#
_entry.id   AF-A0A2E2XJK5-F1
#
_cell.length_a   1.000
_cell.length_b   1.000
_cell.length_c   1.000
_cell.angle_alpha   90.00
_cell.angle_beta   90.00
_cell.angle_gamma   90.00
#
_symmetry.space_group_name_H-M   'P 1'
#
loop_
_entity.id
_entity.type
_entity.pdbx_description
1 polymer ?
#
loop_
_entity_poly.entity_id
_entity_poly.type
_entity_poly.pdbx_seq_one_letter_code
_entity_poly.pdbx_strand_id
1 'polypeptide(L)'
;MGADLSGLSTLIQSGSLMSYPPKRFKTMAWGSELNLTFLEFIMTWLSLLLLVKIIGSVLFLVLPLLFLSKEKLEKALLVQAQTPQLFRLYGMAILALLVGYSFGVSAAESETFPWGVVFMGIVSNGGAALILLFSAGSKTNRISLIVFGLIALGLVFSALYPDWVLKRAW
;
A
#
# COMPACT_ATOMS: atom_id res chain seq x y z
N MET A 1 3.13 37.76 46.07
CA MET A 1 3.35 36.44 45.41
C MET A 1 4.49 36.61 44.43
N GLY A 2 5.73 36.32 44.84
CA GLY A 2 6.91 36.36 43.98
C GLY A 2 7.23 34.94 43.52
N ALA A 3 7.28 34.72 42.21
CA ALA A 3 7.65 33.44 41.64
C ALA A 3 9.18 33.28 41.69
N ASP A 4 9.61 32.17 42.30
CA ASP A 4 11.00 31.76 42.42
C ASP A 4 11.50 31.21 41.06
N LEU A 5 12.42 31.94 40.43
CA LEU A 5 12.98 31.64 39.11
C LEU A 5 14.35 30.93 39.19
N SER A 6 14.76 30.46 40.39
CA SER A 6 16.06 29.81 40.60
C SER A 6 16.22 28.45 39.91
N GLY A 7 15.13 27.84 39.42
CA GLY A 7 15.14 26.55 38.71
C GLY A 7 15.40 26.61 37.19
N LEU A 8 15.47 27.80 36.57
CA LEU A 8 15.65 27.92 35.11
C LEU A 8 17.12 27.89 34.66
N SER A 9 18.08 28.11 35.56
CA SER A 9 19.50 28.11 35.23
C SER A 9 20.11 26.70 35.11
N THR A 10 19.45 25.67 35.64
CA THR A 10 19.93 24.27 35.61
C THR A 10 19.56 23.52 34.32
N LEU A 11 18.60 24.00 33.52
CA LEU A 11 18.19 23.35 32.26
C LEU A 11 19.05 23.74 31.05
N ILE A 12 19.93 24.74 31.17
CA ILE A 12 20.73 25.24 30.04
C ILE A 12 22.12 24.56 29.97
N GLN A 13 22.56 23.86 31.02
CA GLN A 13 23.92 23.31 31.11
C GLN A 13 24.09 21.85 30.64
N SER A 14 23.03 21.16 30.20
CA SER A 14 23.11 19.79 29.68
C SER A 14 23.13 19.70 28.14
N GLY A 15 23.58 20.75 27.46
CA GLY A 15 23.85 20.75 26.02
C GLY A 15 25.13 19.99 25.69
N SER A 16 25.18 18.68 25.99
CA SER A 16 26.25 17.80 25.53
C SER A 16 26.24 17.78 24.01
N LEU A 17 27.24 18.39 23.39
CA LEU A 17 27.47 18.38 21.95
C LEU A 17 27.52 16.93 21.45
N MET A 18 26.43 16.50 20.84
CA MET A 18 26.32 15.20 20.19
C MET A 18 27.24 15.22 18.97
N SER A 19 28.47 14.76 19.16
CA SER A 19 29.47 14.62 18.11
C SER A 19 28.98 13.55 17.12
N TYR A 20 28.43 13.98 15.99
CA TYR A 20 28.08 13.09 14.90
C TYR A 20 29.38 12.56 14.27
N PRO A 21 29.63 11.23 14.27
CA PRO A 21 30.77 10.69 13.55
C PRO A 21 30.61 11.01 12.05
N PRO A 22 31.69 11.40 11.35
CA PRO A 22 31.62 11.65 9.92
C PRO A 22 31.22 10.37 9.18
N LYS A 23 30.12 10.45 8.41
CA LYS A 23 29.69 9.37 7.51
C LYS A 23 30.80 9.13 6.50
N ARG A 24 31.52 8.02 6.67
CA ARG A 24 32.54 7.52 5.74
C ARG A 24 31.84 7.13 4.43
N PHE A 25 31.91 8.01 3.42
CA PHE A 25 31.47 7.69 2.07
C PHE A 25 32.29 6.53 1.52
N LYS A 26 31.69 5.35 1.49
CA LYS A 26 32.25 4.16 0.86
C LYS A 26 32.04 4.33 -0.65
N THR A 27 33.12 4.54 -1.38
CA THR A 27 33.15 4.57 -2.84
C THR A 27 32.52 3.29 -3.40
N MET A 28 31.45 3.45 -4.17
CA MET A 28 30.74 2.37 -4.86
C MET A 28 31.66 1.71 -5.89
N ALA A 29 31.97 0.44 -5.69
CA ALA A 29 32.42 -0.45 -6.75
C ALA A 29 31.23 -0.68 -7.69
N TRP A 30 31.26 0.01 -8.83
CA TRP A 30 30.21 -0.06 -9.85
C TRP A 30 30.66 -1.04 -10.93
N GLY A 31 30.11 -2.26 -10.92
CA GLY A 31 30.32 -3.22 -11.99
C GLY A 31 30.24 -4.68 -11.53
N SER A 32 29.22 -5.38 -12.02
CA SER A 32 28.92 -6.84 -11.94
C SER A 32 27.91 -7.37 -10.90
N GLU A 33 27.46 -6.59 -9.91
CA GLU A 33 26.46 -7.08 -8.91
C GLU A 33 24.97 -6.91 -9.29
N LEU A 34 24.68 -6.34 -10.46
CA LEU A 34 23.29 -6.05 -10.89
C LEU A 34 22.51 -7.29 -11.37
N ASN A 35 23.14 -8.46 -11.48
CA ASN A 35 22.47 -9.70 -11.89
C ASN A 35 22.12 -10.65 -10.72
N LEU A 36 22.61 -10.39 -9.49
CA LEU A 36 22.30 -11.22 -8.30
C LEU A 36 21.31 -10.55 -7.34
N THR A 37 21.12 -9.23 -7.43
CA THR A 37 20.17 -8.48 -6.57
C THR A 37 18.71 -8.61 -6.99
N PHE A 38 18.42 -9.08 -8.21
CA PHE A 38 17.06 -9.29 -8.70
C PHE A 38 16.50 -10.69 -8.41
N LEU A 39 17.33 -11.64 -7.97
CA LEU A 39 16.97 -13.06 -7.81
C LEU A 39 16.88 -13.55 -6.36
N GLU A 40 17.24 -12.73 -5.36
CA GLU A 40 16.89 -12.98 -3.95
C GLU A 40 15.95 -11.89 -3.42
N PHE A 41 14.93 -11.51 -4.19
CA PHE A 41 13.75 -10.88 -3.61
C PHE A 41 13.04 -11.92 -2.75
N ILE A 42 13.56 -12.22 -1.57
CA ILE A 42 12.86 -13.08 -0.64
C ILE A 42 11.76 -12.26 0.01
N MET A 43 10.61 -12.19 -0.66
CA MET A 43 9.46 -11.42 -0.21
C MET A 43 8.71 -12.18 0.89
N THR A 44 8.16 -11.44 1.85
CA THR A 44 7.20 -12.01 2.79
C THR A 44 5.91 -12.40 2.08
N TRP A 45 5.13 -13.32 2.65
CA TRP A 45 3.81 -13.66 2.12
C TRP A 45 2.88 -12.44 2.03
N LEU A 46 2.96 -11.55 3.01
CA LEU A 46 2.20 -10.31 3.02
C LEU A 46 2.61 -9.38 1.87
N SER A 47 3.91 -9.21 1.65
CA SER A 47 4.43 -8.39 0.53
C SER A 47 3.97 -8.93 -0.82
N LEU A 48 4.00 -10.25 -1.02
CA LEU A 48 3.52 -10.87 -2.25
C LEU A 48 2.02 -10.59 -2.47
N LEU A 49 1.22 -10.73 -1.42
CA LEU A 49 -0.22 -10.45 -1.49
C LEU A 49 -0.48 -8.97 -1.83
N LEU A 50 0.22 -8.04 -1.18
CA LEU A 50 0.10 -6.61 -1.45
C LEU A 50 0.57 -6.26 -2.86
N LEU A 51 1.66 -6.88 -3.33
CA LEU A 51 2.20 -6.66 -4.67
C LEU A 51 1.21 -7.13 -5.76
N VAL A 52 0.65 -8.32 -5.62
CA VAL A 52 -0.40 -8.84 -6.53
C VAL A 52 -1.58 -7.87 -6.57
N LYS A 53 -2.03 -7.37 -5.41
CA LYS A 53 -3.10 -6.37 -5.32
C LYS A 53 -2.73 -5.08 -6.06
N ILE A 54 -1.52 -4.54 -5.84
CA ILE A 54 -1.06 -3.31 -6.48
C ILE A 54 -1.03 -3.48 -8.00
N ILE A 55 -0.32 -4.51 -8.49
CA ILE A 55 -0.16 -4.75 -9.94
C ILE A 55 -1.53 -4.97 -10.60
N GLY A 56 -2.37 -5.83 -10.02
CA GLY A 56 -3.71 -6.07 -10.55
C GLY A 56 -4.55 -4.79 -10.58
N SER A 57 -4.52 -3.99 -9.52
CA SER A 57 -5.28 -2.74 -9.47
C SER A 57 -4.76 -1.69 -10.46
N VAL A 58 -3.44 -1.59 -10.65
CA VAL A 58 -2.86 -0.70 -11.67
C VAL A 58 -3.35 -1.10 -13.06
N LEU A 59 -3.19 -2.37 -13.42
CA LEU A 59 -3.47 -2.86 -14.78
C LEU A 59 -4.96 -2.83 -15.12
N PHE A 60 -5.83 -3.24 -14.18
CA PHE A 60 -7.25 -3.44 -14.45
C PHE A 60 -8.16 -2.30 -14.00
N LEU A 61 -7.69 -1.39 -13.13
CA LEU A 61 -8.49 -0.26 -12.66
C LEU A 61 -7.85 1.08 -13.03
N VAL A 62 -6.63 1.34 -12.56
CA VAL A 62 -6.02 2.68 -12.69
C VAL A 62 -5.72 3.02 -14.15
N LEU A 63 -5.03 2.14 -14.89
CA LEU A 63 -4.70 2.39 -16.29
C LEU A 63 -5.97 2.59 -17.14
N PRO A 64 -7.00 1.73 -17.05
CA PRO A 64 -8.26 1.97 -17.73
C PRO A 64 -8.90 3.32 -17.38
N LEU A 65 -9.02 3.65 -16.09
CA LEU A 65 -9.70 4.87 -15.64
C LEU A 65 -8.98 6.16 -16.01
N LEU A 66 -7.64 6.15 -16.04
CA LEU A 66 -6.85 7.34 -16.38
C LEU A 66 -6.73 7.57 -17.88
N PHE A 67 -6.63 6.49 -18.67
CA PHE A 67 -6.22 6.59 -20.08
C PHE A 67 -7.28 6.19 -21.11
N LEU A 68 -8.31 5.40 -20.75
CA LEU A 68 -9.37 5.09 -21.71
C LEU A 68 -10.28 6.29 -21.96
N SER A 69 -10.90 6.29 -23.15
CA SER A 69 -11.89 7.30 -23.50
C SER A 69 -13.17 7.12 -22.67
N LYS A 70 -13.90 8.21 -22.50
CA LYS A 70 -15.16 8.26 -21.75
C LYS A 70 -16.14 7.19 -22.23
N GLU A 71 -16.31 7.06 -23.54
CA GLU A 71 -17.29 6.17 -24.15
C GLU A 71 -16.98 4.69 -23.85
N LYS A 72 -15.69 4.33 -23.83
CA LYS A 72 -15.26 2.97 -23.47
C LYS A 72 -15.51 2.68 -21.99
N LEU A 73 -15.26 3.66 -21.12
CA LEU A 73 -15.46 3.54 -19.68
C LEU A 73 -16.95 3.48 -19.33
N GLU A 74 -17.78 4.32 -19.93
CA GLU A 74 -19.24 4.31 -19.72
C GLU A 74 -19.85 2.97 -20.14
N LYS A 75 -19.41 2.43 -21.27
CA LYS A 75 -19.83 1.11 -21.74
C LYS A 75 -19.34 -0.02 -20.82
N ALA A 76 -18.09 0.04 -20.35
CA ALA A 76 -17.51 -0.98 -19.50
C ALA A 76 -18.09 -0.99 -18.07
N LEU A 77 -18.37 0.20 -17.52
CA LEU A 77 -18.87 0.38 -16.16
C LEU A 77 -20.40 0.44 -16.08
N LEU A 78 -21.10 0.52 -17.22
CA LEU A 78 -22.55 0.68 -17.31
C LEU A 78 -23.04 1.93 -16.57
N VAL A 79 -22.25 3.01 -16.63
CA VAL A 79 -22.53 4.31 -16.00
C VAL A 79 -22.47 5.40 -17.05
N GLN A 80 -23.29 6.45 -16.92
CA GLN A 80 -23.18 7.66 -17.72
C GLN A 80 -22.57 8.77 -16.86
N ALA A 81 -21.52 9.42 -17.35
CA ALA A 81 -20.90 10.58 -16.74
C ALA A 81 -21.09 11.79 -17.67
N GLN A 82 -21.25 12.98 -17.12
CA GLN A 82 -21.30 14.18 -17.97
C GLN A 82 -19.92 14.44 -18.60
N THR A 83 -18.84 14.18 -17.85
CA THR A 83 -17.48 14.51 -18.24
C THR A 83 -16.49 13.40 -17.86
N PRO A 84 -15.36 13.21 -18.58
CA PRO A 84 -14.36 12.19 -18.25
C PRO A 84 -13.61 12.45 -16.92
N GLN A 85 -13.72 13.65 -16.36
CA GLN A 85 -12.97 14.09 -15.18
C GLN A 85 -13.30 13.23 -13.96
N LEU A 86 -14.55 12.78 -13.80
CA LEU A 86 -14.94 11.92 -12.68
C LEU A 86 -14.20 10.58 -12.70
N PHE A 87 -14.09 9.93 -13.87
CA PHE A 87 -13.34 8.69 -14.00
C PHE A 87 -11.85 8.89 -13.69
N ARG A 88 -11.26 10.00 -14.15
CA ARG A 88 -9.85 10.33 -13.90
C ARG A 88 -9.58 10.61 -12.42
N LEU A 89 -10.45 11.38 -11.76
CA LEU A 89 -10.35 11.65 -10.33
C LEU A 89 -10.49 10.36 -9.51
N TYR A 90 -11.41 9.47 -9.90
CA TYR A 90 -11.55 8.16 -9.27
C TYR A 90 -10.31 7.29 -9.47
N GLY A 91 -9.74 7.27 -10.69
CA GLY A 91 -8.48 6.60 -10.99
C GLY A 91 -7.31 7.14 -10.15
N MET A 92 -7.22 8.47 -9.98
CA MET A 92 -6.20 9.10 -9.14
C MET A 92 -6.38 8.78 -7.66
N ALA A 93 -7.61 8.71 -7.16
CA ALA A 93 -7.89 8.29 -5.79
C ALA A 93 -7.44 6.85 -5.54
N ILE A 94 -7.72 5.93 -6.47
CA ILE A 94 -7.22 4.56 -6.39
C ILE A 94 -5.70 4.54 -6.45
N LEU A 95 -5.07 5.29 -7.36
CA LEU A 95 -3.62 5.37 -7.46
C LEU A 95 -2.97 5.84 -6.14
N ALA A 96 -3.54 6.85 -5.48
CA ALA A 96 -3.07 7.31 -4.17
C ALA A 96 -3.16 6.21 -3.10
N LEU A 97 -4.23 5.40 -3.11
CA LEU A 97 -4.32 4.22 -2.25
C LEU A 97 -3.22 3.19 -2.57
N LEU A 98 -2.89 2.97 -3.85
CA LEU A 98 -1.81 2.07 -4.27
C LEU A 98 -0.43 2.53 -3.80
N VAL A 99 -0.18 3.84 -3.77
CA VAL A 99 1.02 4.40 -3.13
C VAL A 99 1.04 4.05 -1.64
N GLY A 100 -0.09 4.17 -0.94
CA GLY A 100 -0.24 3.69 0.44
C GLY A 100 0.13 2.21 0.61
N TYR A 101 -0.33 1.34 -0.29
CA TYR A 101 0.02 -0.08 -0.25
C TYR A 101 1.52 -0.34 -0.50
N SER A 102 2.20 0.46 -1.34
CA SER A 102 3.65 0.29 -1.55
C SER A 102 4.48 0.56 -0.28
N PHE A 103 4.03 1.48 0.59
CA PHE A 103 4.65 1.65 1.90
C PHE A 103 4.43 0.42 2.81
N GLY A 104 3.28 -0.24 2.68
CA GLY A 104 3.00 -1.50 3.39
C GLY A 104 3.93 -2.64 2.95
N VAL A 105 4.25 -2.73 1.66
CA VAL A 105 5.26 -3.69 1.15
C VAL A 105 6.61 -3.41 1.82
N SER A 106 7.09 -2.16 1.79
CA SER A 106 8.37 -1.82 2.43
C SER A 106 8.41 -2.11 3.93
N ALA A 107 7.29 -1.90 4.63
CA ALA A 107 7.18 -2.21 6.06
C ALA A 107 7.20 -3.72 6.33
N ALA A 108 6.46 -4.50 5.53
CA ALA A 108 6.43 -5.96 5.64
C ALA A 108 7.81 -6.58 5.38
N GLU A 109 8.55 -6.08 4.40
CA GLU A 109 9.95 -6.49 4.14
C GLU A 109 10.91 -6.09 5.27
N SER A 110 10.54 -5.10 6.09
CA SER A 110 11.27 -4.72 7.30
C SER A 110 10.77 -5.48 8.54
N GLU A 111 10.11 -6.63 8.33
CA GLU A 111 9.53 -7.48 9.39
C GLU A 111 8.55 -6.73 10.30
N THR A 112 7.98 -5.62 9.82
CA THR A 112 7.04 -4.78 10.57
C THR A 112 5.66 -4.94 9.97
N PHE A 113 4.69 -5.39 10.77
CA PHE A 113 3.32 -5.61 10.28
C PHE A 113 2.59 -4.26 10.04
N PRO A 114 2.21 -3.92 8.78
CA PRO A 114 1.62 -2.63 8.44
C PRO A 114 0.10 -2.63 8.69
N TRP A 115 -0.31 -2.59 9.96
CA TRP A 115 -1.72 -2.66 10.37
C TRP A 115 -2.65 -1.73 9.58
N GLY A 116 -2.28 -0.46 9.43
CA GLY A 116 -3.09 0.52 8.70
C GLY A 116 -3.32 0.13 7.23
N VAL A 117 -2.29 -0.40 6.57
CA VAL A 117 -2.38 -0.84 5.17
C VAL A 117 -3.23 -2.10 5.05
N VAL A 118 -3.10 -3.05 5.98
CA VAL A 118 -3.91 -4.27 6.00
C VAL A 118 -5.38 -3.95 6.21
N PHE A 119 -5.73 -3.09 7.19
CA PHE A 119 -7.10 -2.66 7.42
C PHE A 119 -7.67 -1.88 6.23
N MET A 120 -6.90 -0.96 5.64
CA MET A 120 -7.29 -0.28 4.41
C MET A 120 -7.57 -1.29 3.28
N GLY A 121 -6.76 -2.34 3.19
CA GLY A 121 -6.94 -3.48 2.29
C GLY A 121 -8.24 -4.24 2.52
N ILE A 122 -8.56 -4.54 3.77
CA ILE A 122 -9.80 -5.22 4.17
C ILE A 122 -11.01 -4.35 3.81
N VAL A 123 -10.99 -3.07 4.15
CA VAL A 123 -12.10 -2.15 3.84
C VAL A 123 -12.28 -1.99 2.33
N SER A 124 -11.18 -1.80 1.59
CA SER A 124 -11.22 -1.60 0.14
C SER A 124 -11.71 -2.84 -0.60
N ASN A 125 -11.07 -4.01 -0.42
CA ASN A 125 -11.45 -5.21 -1.16
C ASN A 125 -12.69 -5.89 -0.57
N GLY A 126 -12.81 -5.92 0.76
CA GLY A 126 -13.96 -6.50 1.44
C GLY A 126 -15.22 -5.69 1.17
N GLY A 127 -15.14 -4.35 1.25
CA GLY A 127 -16.23 -3.47 0.85
C GLY A 127 -16.63 -3.67 -0.61
N ALA A 128 -15.67 -3.73 -1.53
CA ALA A 128 -15.94 -4.02 -2.94
C ALA A 128 -16.60 -5.40 -3.14
N ALA A 129 -16.11 -6.43 -2.48
CA ALA A 129 -16.67 -7.79 -2.54
C ALA A 129 -18.11 -7.82 -1.99
N LEU A 130 -18.38 -7.16 -0.85
CA LEU A 130 -19.72 -7.08 -0.28
C LEU A 130 -20.68 -6.32 -1.20
N ILE A 131 -20.27 -5.18 -1.76
CA ILE A 131 -21.09 -4.42 -2.71
C ILE A 131 -21.43 -5.29 -3.92
N LEU A 132 -20.44 -6.01 -4.49
CA LEU A 132 -20.67 -6.91 -5.62
C LEU A 132 -21.59 -8.08 -5.25
N LEU A 133 -21.45 -8.63 -4.04
CA LEU A 133 -22.27 -9.73 -3.54
C LEU A 133 -23.73 -9.31 -3.35
N PHE A 134 -23.98 -8.13 -2.78
CA PHE A 134 -25.34 -7.63 -2.54
C PHE A 134 -25.99 -6.98 -3.76
N SER A 135 -25.20 -6.53 -4.74
CA SER A 135 -25.72 -6.00 -6.01
C SER A 135 -26.13 -7.10 -7.01
N ALA A 136 -26.37 -8.34 -6.55
CA ALA A 136 -26.59 -9.55 -7.35
C ALA A 136 -27.82 -9.58 -8.30
N GLY A 137 -28.45 -8.43 -8.57
CA GLY A 137 -29.60 -8.32 -9.48
C GLY A 137 -29.27 -8.31 -10.98
N SER A 138 -28.01 -8.22 -11.40
CA SER A 138 -27.66 -8.19 -12.83
C SER A 138 -26.26 -8.74 -13.07
N LYS A 139 -26.17 -9.95 -13.68
CA LYS A 139 -24.95 -10.57 -14.24
C LYS A 139 -23.64 -10.10 -13.57
N THR A 140 -23.57 -10.18 -12.25
CA THR A 140 -22.43 -9.65 -11.49
C THR A 140 -21.15 -10.31 -12.00
N ASN A 141 -20.10 -9.51 -12.19
CA ASN A 141 -18.80 -10.00 -12.61
C ASN A 141 -18.22 -10.90 -11.51
N ARG A 142 -18.61 -12.19 -11.53
CA ARG A 142 -18.25 -13.21 -10.52
C ARG A 142 -16.75 -13.29 -10.32
N ILE A 143 -15.99 -13.08 -11.39
CA ILE A 143 -14.52 -13.04 -11.35
C ILE A 143 -14.06 -11.90 -10.43
N SER A 144 -14.58 -10.68 -10.60
CA SER A 144 -14.25 -9.56 -9.71
C SER A 144 -14.62 -9.83 -8.26
N LEU A 145 -15.79 -10.41 -8.00
CA LEU A 145 -16.21 -10.80 -6.65
C LEU A 145 -15.21 -11.79 -6.03
N ILE A 146 -14.82 -12.83 -6.77
CA ILE A 146 -13.86 -13.84 -6.32
C ILE A 146 -12.50 -13.19 -6.06
N VAL A 147 -11.99 -12.36 -6.97
CA VAL A 147 -10.69 -11.71 -6.83
C VAL A 147 -10.66 -10.79 -5.61
N PHE A 148 -11.63 -9.89 -5.47
CA PHE A 148 -11.69 -8.99 -4.30
C PHE A 148 -11.93 -9.77 -3.01
N GLY A 149 -12.78 -10.80 -3.04
CA GLY A 149 -13.05 -11.66 -1.90
C GLY A 149 -11.81 -12.42 -1.43
N LEU A 150 -11.06 -13.05 -2.34
CA LEU A 150 -9.84 -13.79 -2.00
C LEU A 150 -8.76 -12.87 -1.43
N ILE A 151 -8.57 -11.67 -2.01
CA ILE A 151 -7.63 -10.67 -1.46
C ILE A 151 -8.07 -10.24 -0.06
N ALA A 152 -9.37 -9.96 0.14
CA ALA A 152 -9.89 -9.58 1.45
C ALA A 152 -9.69 -10.69 2.49
N LEU A 153 -9.97 -11.95 2.13
CA LEU A 153 -9.75 -13.11 2.99
C LEU A 153 -8.27 -13.28 3.34
N GLY A 154 -7.37 -13.15 2.37
CA GLY A 154 -5.93 -13.20 2.61
C GLY A 154 -5.46 -12.10 3.56
N LEU A 155 -5.99 -10.88 3.45
CA LEU A 155 -5.68 -9.77 4.36
C LEU A 155 -6.26 -9.97 5.76
N VAL A 156 -7.48 -10.51 5.89
CA VAL A 156 -8.04 -10.90 7.18
C VAL A 156 -7.17 -11.97 7.82
N PHE A 157 -6.75 -12.98 7.06
CA PHE A 157 -5.82 -13.99 7.53
C PHE A 157 -4.50 -13.38 7.99
N SER A 158 -3.93 -12.43 7.22
CA SER A 158 -2.73 -11.68 7.62
C SER A 158 -2.92 -10.93 8.94
N ALA A 159 -4.09 -10.30 9.16
CA ALA A 159 -4.40 -9.58 10.39
C ALA A 159 -4.54 -10.52 11.61
N LEU A 160 -5.03 -11.75 11.39
CA LEU A 160 -5.18 -12.76 12.45
C LEU A 160 -3.85 -13.46 12.79
N TYR A 161 -2.96 -13.61 11.81
CA TYR A 161 -1.69 -14.34 11.94
C TYR A 161 -0.49 -13.52 11.42
N PRO A 162 -0.19 -12.35 12.02
CA PRO A 162 0.85 -11.45 11.54
C PRO A 162 2.23 -12.10 11.47
N ASP A 163 2.59 -12.90 12.50
CA ASP A 163 3.89 -13.57 12.58
C ASP A 163 4.11 -14.61 11.47
N TRP A 164 3.03 -15.18 10.95
CA TRP A 164 3.11 -16.18 9.88
C TRP A 164 3.32 -15.53 8.52
N VAL A 165 2.64 -14.42 8.27
CA VAL A 165 2.67 -13.77 6.95
C VAL A 165 3.89 -12.88 6.75
N LEU A 166 4.59 -12.51 7.83
CA LEU A 166 5.90 -11.88 7.78
C LEU A 166 7.04 -12.88 7.54
N LYS A 167 6.78 -14.19 7.61
CA LYS A 167 7.78 -15.17 7.19
C LYS A 167 8.03 -15.06 5.69
N ARG A 168 9.28 -15.31 5.34
CA ARG A 168 9.76 -15.40 3.96
C ARG A 168 9.00 -16.49 3.21
N ALA A 169 8.55 -16.18 2.00
CA ALA A 169 7.71 -17.09 1.22
C ALA A 169 8.51 -18.14 0.43
N TRP A 170 9.83 -17.95 0.27
CA TRP A 170 10.77 -18.90 -0.33
C TRP A 170 12.17 -18.71 0.23
#